data_AF-A0A925QJP4-F1
#
_entry.id   AF-A0A925QJP4-F1
#
_cell.length_a   1.000
_cell.length_b   1.000
_cell.length_c   1.000
_cell.angle_alpha   90.00
_cell.angle_beta   90.00
_cell.angle_gamma   90.00
#
_symmetry.space_group_name_H-M   'P 1'
#
loop_
_entity.id
_entity.type
_entity.pdbx_description
1 polymer ?
#
loop_
_entity_poly.entity_id
_entity_poly.type
_entity_poly.pdbx_seq_one_letter_code
_entity_poly.pdbx_strand_id
1 'polypeptide(L)'
;MNSPLKFWHKILLTIFCFGIAVYCFIIKLPAAFRGHDKELHAAFYFLAAAFLNILFTKKNIFIHALLFGGLYVFGMLIEYAQVYSKKRWHIPHGRYDPEDVQNNLKGLILFSILWLLFTGIGFLLNKNSKTQPPAANEKTPAARDIY
;
A
#
# COMPACT_ATOMS: atom_id res chain seq x y z
N MET A 1 -7.90 -7.41 -4.72
CA MET A 1 -8.66 -8.35 -3.88
C MET A 1 -9.87 -7.64 -3.33
N ASN A 2 -11.03 -8.28 -3.34
CA ASN A 2 -12.21 -7.75 -2.66
C ASN A 2 -12.18 -8.27 -1.21
N SER A 3 -11.72 -7.45 -0.28
CA SER A 3 -11.81 -7.77 1.15
C SER A 3 -13.29 -7.78 1.57
N PRO A 4 -13.75 -8.77 2.36
CA PRO A 4 -15.14 -8.87 2.84
C PRO A 4 -15.51 -7.77 3.85
N LEU A 5 -14.55 -6.95 4.28
CA LEU A 5 -14.77 -5.87 5.24
C LEU A 5 -15.62 -4.74 4.63
N LYS A 6 -16.64 -4.29 5.37
CA LYS A 6 -17.38 -3.06 5.04
C LYS A 6 -16.44 -1.85 5.12
N PHE A 7 -16.76 -0.80 4.36
CA PHE A 7 -15.95 0.41 4.28
C PHE A 7 -15.60 1.00 5.65
N TRP A 8 -16.58 1.14 6.55
CA TRP A 8 -16.37 1.68 7.90
C TRP A 8 -15.35 0.90 8.73
N HIS A 9 -15.33 -0.44 8.62
CA HIS A 9 -14.32 -1.25 9.33
C HIS A 9 -12.91 -0.99 8.81
N LYS A 10 -12.76 -0.77 7.50
CA LYS A 10 -11.45 -0.44 6.90
C LYS A 10 -10.95 0.91 7.38
N ILE A 11 -11.84 1.89 7.49
CA ILE A 11 -11.52 3.22 8.01
C ILE A 11 -11.11 3.13 9.48
N LEU A 12 -11.91 2.46 10.32
CA LEU A 12 -11.61 2.29 11.74
C LEU A 12 -10.28 1.59 11.96
N LEU A 13 -10.04 0.49 11.23
CA LEU A 13 -8.78 -0.24 11.29
C LEU A 13 -7.60 0.64 10.86
N THR A 14 -7.77 1.44 9.81
CA THR A 14 -6.73 2.36 9.34
C THR A 14 -6.39 3.40 10.40
N ILE A 15 -7.41 4.04 11.00
CA ILE A 15 -7.23 5.04 12.07
C ILE A 15 -6.50 4.41 13.26
N PHE A 16 -6.92 3.21 13.67
CA PHE A 16 -6.28 2.48 14.77
C PHE A 16 -4.80 2.19 14.49
N CYS A 17 -4.47 1.64 13.31
CA CYS A 17 -3.09 1.35 12.93
C CYS A 17 -2.23 2.62 12.84
N PHE A 18 -2.78 3.71 12.28
CA PHE A 18 -2.06 4.99 12.20
C PHE A 18 -1.85 5.63 13.57
N GLY A 19 -2.82 5.52 14.49
CA GLY A 19 -2.65 5.98 15.87
C GLY A 19 -1.49 5.27 16.57
N ILE A 20 -1.40 3.95 16.42
CA ILE A 20 -0.25 3.17 16.92
C ILE A 20 1.05 3.61 16.23
N ALA A 21 1.04 3.79 14.91
CA ALA A 21 2.22 4.23 14.19
C ALA A 21 2.76 5.57 14.71
N VAL A 22 1.89 6.59 14.83
CA VAL A 22 2.27 7.91 15.38
C VAL A 22 2.91 7.76 16.77
N TYR A 23 2.31 6.95 17.64
CA TYR A 23 2.85 6.69 18.98
C TYR A 23 4.25 6.06 18.91
N CYS A 24 4.45 5.06 18.05
CA CYS A 24 5.75 4.41 17.86
C CYS A 24 6.82 5.36 17.31
N PHE A 25 6.48 6.25 16.36
CA PHE A 25 7.44 7.22 15.80
C PHE A 25 7.84 8.33 16.78
N ILE A 26 7.01 8.61 17.80
CA ILE A 26 7.35 9.59 18.85
C ILE A 26 8.28 8.96 19.91
N ILE A 27 8.17 7.65 20.12
CA ILE A 27 8.99 6.93 21.10
C ILE A 27 10.38 6.66 20.56
N LYS A 28 11.38 6.84 21.43
CA LYS A 28 12.76 6.56 21.06
C LYS A 28 12.98 5.08 20.80
N LEU A 29 13.57 4.76 19.66
CA LEU A 29 13.87 3.40 19.24
C LEU A 29 14.78 2.67 20.27
N PRO A 30 14.47 1.40 20.60
CA PRO A 30 15.31 0.59 21.48
C PRO A 30 16.74 0.47 20.93
N ALA A 31 17.74 0.38 21.83
CA ALA A 31 19.15 0.43 21.45
C ALA A 31 19.55 -0.60 20.38
N ALA A 32 18.96 -1.80 20.42
CA ALA A 32 19.23 -2.88 19.48
C ALA A 32 18.88 -2.53 18.01
N PHE A 33 17.96 -1.60 17.78
CA PHE A 33 17.47 -1.28 16.44
C PHE A 33 18.02 0.03 15.87
N ARG A 34 18.81 0.80 16.64
CA ARG A 34 19.32 2.11 16.21
C ARG A 34 20.21 2.07 14.97
N GLY A 35 20.89 0.94 14.74
CA GLY A 35 21.68 0.73 13.52
C GLY A 35 20.84 0.44 12.27
N HIS A 36 19.53 0.18 12.44
CA HIS A 36 18.60 -0.23 11.38
C HIS A 36 17.43 0.75 11.20
N ASP A 37 17.54 1.95 11.76
CA ASP A 37 16.45 2.93 11.79
C ASP A 37 15.95 3.27 10.38
N LYS A 38 16.89 3.46 9.45
CA LYS A 38 16.62 3.77 8.04
C LYS A 38 15.87 2.64 7.34
N GLU A 39 16.30 1.39 7.56
CA GLU A 39 15.68 0.20 7.00
C GLU A 39 14.28 -0.01 7.59
N LEU A 40 14.10 0.28 8.88
CA LEU A 40 12.80 0.20 9.55
C LEU A 40 11.82 1.23 9.01
N HIS A 41 12.25 2.46 8.77
CA HIS A 41 11.47 3.51 8.10
C HIS A 41 11.01 3.07 6.70
N ALA A 42 11.95 2.58 5.87
CA ALA A 42 11.62 2.06 4.55
C ALA A 42 10.67 0.86 4.61
N ALA A 43 10.91 -0.10 5.49
CA ALA A 43 10.08 -1.29 5.66
C ALA A 43 8.67 -0.94 6.16
N PHE A 44 8.56 -0.01 7.11
CA PHE A 44 7.27 0.47 7.61
C PHE A 44 6.44 1.09 6.48
N TYR A 45 7.01 2.00 5.70
CA TYR A 45 6.28 2.67 4.61
C TYR A 45 5.94 1.72 3.46
N PHE A 46 6.81 0.74 3.16
CA PHE A 46 6.50 -0.34 2.23
C PHE A 46 5.28 -1.14 2.69
N LEU A 47 5.27 -1.59 3.95
CA LEU A 47 4.17 -2.37 4.52
C LEU A 47 2.89 -1.56 4.66
N ALA A 48 2.99 -0.28 5.04
CA ALA A 48 1.85 0.63 5.10
C ALA A 48 1.22 0.81 3.71
N ALA A 49 2.03 1.02 2.67
CA ALA A 49 1.55 1.11 1.30
C ALA A 49 0.89 -0.19 0.85
N ALA A 50 1.49 -1.36 1.16
CA ALA A 50 0.91 -2.66 0.88
C ALA A 50 -0.45 -2.87 1.55
N PHE A 51 -0.50 -2.60 2.85
CA PHE A 51 -1.69 -2.73 3.67
C PHE A 51 -2.84 -1.87 3.11
N LEU A 52 -2.60 -0.57 2.89
CA LEU A 52 -3.63 0.33 2.37
C LEU A 52 -4.06 -0.03 0.95
N ASN A 53 -3.13 -0.48 0.10
CA ASN A 53 -3.47 -0.89 -1.25
C ASN A 53 -4.35 -2.15 -1.28
N ILE A 54 -4.10 -3.11 -0.38
CA ILE A 54 -4.96 -4.29 -0.22
C ILE A 54 -6.36 -3.87 0.26
N LEU A 55 -6.44 -2.91 1.19
CA LEU A 55 -7.71 -2.46 1.76
C LEU A 55 -8.58 -1.66 0.78
N PHE A 56 -7.99 -0.70 0.05
CA PHE A 56 -8.75 0.34 -0.65
C PHE A 56 -8.62 0.32 -2.18
N THR A 57 -7.46 -0.04 -2.72
CA THR A 57 -7.14 0.28 -4.12
C THR A 57 -7.96 -0.51 -5.13
N LYS A 58 -8.31 -1.78 -4.87
CA LYS A 58 -9.02 -2.65 -5.84
C LYS A 58 -8.43 -2.62 -7.28
N LYS A 59 -7.11 -2.45 -7.42
CA LYS A 59 -6.38 -2.26 -8.70
C LYS A 59 -6.62 -0.91 -9.41
N ASN A 60 -7.22 0.09 -8.75
CA ASN A 60 -7.40 1.44 -9.28
C ASN A 60 -6.14 2.30 -9.08
N ILE A 61 -5.52 2.73 -10.18
CA ILE A 61 -4.29 3.54 -10.16
C ILE A 61 -4.45 4.89 -9.45
N PHE A 62 -5.62 5.53 -9.54
CA PHE A 62 -5.86 6.82 -8.88
C PHE A 62 -5.86 6.69 -7.37
N ILE A 63 -6.47 5.62 -6.84
CA ILE A 63 -6.45 5.35 -5.39
C ILE A 63 -5.03 5.02 -4.94
N HIS A 64 -4.27 4.26 -5.73
CA HIS A 64 -2.86 3.99 -5.44
C HIS A 64 -2.04 5.28 -5.32
N ALA A 65 -2.18 6.19 -6.28
CA ALA A 65 -1.48 7.49 -6.29
C ALA A 65 -1.88 8.35 -5.09
N LEU A 66 -3.18 8.38 -4.73
CA LEU A 66 -3.67 9.10 -3.56
C LEU A 66 -3.06 8.55 -2.25
N LEU A 67 -3.02 7.21 -2.11
CA LEU A 67 -2.42 6.57 -0.94
C LEU A 67 -0.91 6.81 -0.86
N PHE A 68 -0.21 6.76 -2.00
CA PHE A 68 1.21 7.07 -2.08
C PHE A 68 1.48 8.51 -1.60
N GLY A 69 0.79 9.49 -2.18
CA GLY A 69 0.94 10.89 -1.82
C GLY A 69 0.56 11.16 -0.36
N GLY A 70 -0.54 10.57 0.11
CA GLY A 70 -0.99 10.69 1.50
C GLY A 70 0.04 10.14 2.49
N LEU A 71 0.61 8.96 2.23
CA LEU A 71 1.67 8.39 3.06
C LEU A 71 2.94 9.25 3.02
N TYR A 72 3.35 9.73 1.85
CA TYR A 72 4.52 10.61 1.73
C TYR A 72 4.37 11.88 2.59
N VAL A 73 3.21 12.55 2.49
CA VAL A 73 2.91 13.72 3.33
C VAL A 73 2.87 13.35 4.81
N PHE A 74 2.27 12.20 5.16
CA PHE A 74 2.24 11.71 6.52
C PHE A 74 3.64 11.51 7.12
N GLY A 75 4.61 11.00 6.33
CA GLY A 75 6.00 10.86 6.77
C GLY A 75 6.68 12.18 7.07
N MET A 76 6.47 13.20 6.22
CA MET A 76 6.96 14.55 6.51
C MET A 76 6.31 15.12 7.78
N LEU A 77 5.00 14.92 7.95
CA LEU A 77 4.27 15.42 9.12
C LEU A 77 4.76 14.78 10.44
N ILE A 78 5.16 13.51 10.43
CA ILE A 78 5.73 12.86 11.60
C ILE A 78 7.05 13.52 12.01
N GLU A 79 7.96 13.78 11.08
CA GLU A 79 9.23 14.48 11.36
C GLU A 79 8.98 15.87 11.97
N TYR A 80 8.02 16.62 11.41
CA TYR A 80 7.59 17.90 11.98
C TYR A 80 6.98 17.73 13.38
N ALA A 81 6.17 16.70 13.58
CA ALA A 81 5.56 16.40 14.88
C ALA A 81 6.62 16.05 15.93
N GLN A 82 7.68 15.32 15.57
CA GLN A 82 8.79 15.03 16.47
C GLN A 82 9.50 16.32 16.91
N VAL A 83 9.87 17.21 15.97
CA VAL A 83 10.47 18.52 16.29
C VAL A 83 9.56 19.35 17.19
N TYR A 84 8.27 19.44 16.84
CA TYR A 84 7.28 20.14 17.64
C TYR A 84 7.15 19.52 19.05
N SER A 85 7.17 18.19 19.15
CA SER A 85 7.03 17.48 20.42
C SER A 85 8.20 17.72 21.36
N LYS A 86 9.42 17.79 20.83
CA LYS A 86 10.62 18.18 21.59
C LYS A 86 10.52 19.61 22.09
N LYS A 87 10.08 20.53 21.22
CA LYS A 87 9.94 21.96 21.58
C LYS A 87 8.85 22.18 22.64
N ARG A 88 7.72 21.48 22.54
CA ARG A 88 6.54 21.73 23.38
C ARG A 88 6.53 20.91 24.67
N TRP A 89 6.94 19.64 24.60
CA TRP A 89 6.81 18.65 25.68
C TRP A 89 8.14 18.03 26.11
N HIS A 90 9.28 18.49 25.55
CA HIS A 90 10.62 17.97 25.88
C HIS A 90 10.76 16.45 25.71
N ILE A 91 9.95 15.86 24.82
CA ILE A 91 10.06 14.45 24.47
C ILE A 91 11.46 14.25 23.85
N PRO A 92 12.20 13.19 24.24
CA PRO A 92 13.61 13.01 23.88
C PRO A 92 13.87 12.73 22.40
N HIS A 93 12.83 12.76 21.55
CA HIS A 93 12.92 12.50 20.12
C HIS A 93 12.77 13.81 19.33
N GLY A 94 13.60 13.98 18.30
CA GLY A 94 13.31 14.91 17.21
C GLY A 94 14.35 16.01 16.98
N ARG A 95 15.16 15.84 15.95
CA ARG A 95 15.39 16.89 14.96
C ARG A 95 14.65 16.45 13.69
N TYR A 96 14.37 17.36 12.78
CA TYR A 96 13.89 16.95 11.46
C TYR A 96 15.04 16.24 10.74
N ASP A 97 14.87 14.98 10.35
CA ASP A 97 15.88 14.25 9.59
C ASP A 97 15.41 14.00 8.14
N PRO A 98 16.00 14.71 7.15
CA PRO A 98 15.62 14.51 5.76
C PRO A 98 15.94 13.09 5.26
N GLU A 99 16.87 12.37 5.89
CA GLU A 99 17.18 11.00 5.50
C GLU A 99 16.02 10.05 5.82
N ASP A 100 15.29 10.29 6.90
CA ASP A 100 14.13 9.46 7.29
C ASP A 100 12.99 9.62 6.29
N VAL A 101 12.75 10.84 5.81
CA VAL A 101 11.81 11.11 4.71
C VAL A 101 12.24 10.40 3.42
N GLN A 102 13.53 10.41 3.10
CA GLN A 102 14.04 9.70 1.92
C GLN A 102 13.88 8.18 2.04
N ASN A 103 14.13 7.60 3.21
CA ASN A 103 13.96 6.16 3.41
C ASN A 103 12.48 5.75 3.40
N ASN A 104 11.59 6.56 3.97
CA ASN A 104 10.14 6.40 3.83
C ASN A 104 9.74 6.37 2.35
N LEU A 105 10.26 7.31 1.56
CA LEU A 105 10.01 7.39 0.11
C LEU A 105 10.54 6.17 -0.64
N LYS A 106 11.74 5.65 -0.30
CA LYS A 106 12.27 4.41 -0.90
C LYS A 106 11.31 3.23 -0.68
N GLY A 107 10.78 3.09 0.53
CA GLY A 107 9.79 2.06 0.86
C GLY A 107 8.52 2.18 0.00
N LEU A 108 7.99 3.39 -0.15
CA LEU A 108 6.83 3.68 -0.99
C LEU A 108 7.09 3.36 -2.47
N ILE A 109 8.23 3.79 -3.02
CA ILE A 109 8.62 3.54 -4.41
C ILE A 109 8.77 2.04 -4.66
N LEU A 110 9.48 1.32 -3.78
CA LEU A 110 9.69 -0.12 -3.91
C LEU A 110 8.36 -0.88 -3.94
N PHE A 111 7.44 -0.54 -3.04
CA PHE A 111 6.09 -1.15 -3.06
C PHE A 111 5.36 -0.82 -4.37
N SER A 112 5.41 0.43 -4.82
CA SER A 112 4.71 0.89 -6.02
C SER A 112 5.20 0.16 -7.27
N ILE A 113 6.51 -0.06 -7.40
CA ILE A 113 7.11 -0.86 -8.49
C ILE A 113 6.52 -2.28 -8.48
N LEU A 114 6.57 -2.97 -7.34
CA LEU A 114 6.04 -4.34 -7.23
C LEU A 114 4.53 -4.41 -7.53
N TRP A 115 3.78 -3.44 -7.03
CA TRP A 115 2.33 -3.38 -7.24
C TRP A 115 1.98 -3.11 -8.72
N LEU A 116 2.69 -2.20 -9.39
CA LEU A 116 2.51 -1.92 -10.81
C LEU A 116 2.87 -3.12 -11.68
N LEU A 117 3.95 -3.83 -11.37
CA LEU A 117 4.31 -5.07 -12.06
C LEU A 117 3.21 -6.13 -11.90
N PHE A 118 2.76 -6.37 -10.66
CA PHE A 118 1.71 -7.34 -10.37
C PHE A 118 0.38 -7.01 -11.06
N THR A 119 -0.04 -5.75 -11.01
CA THR A 119 -1.29 -5.30 -11.64
C THR A 119 -1.20 -5.26 -13.16
N GLY A 120 -0.06 -4.84 -13.72
CA GLY A 120 0.22 -4.81 -15.16
C GLY A 120 0.25 -6.21 -15.78
N ILE A 121 0.98 -7.16 -15.18
CA ILE A 121 0.98 -8.57 -15.62
C ILE A 121 -0.44 -9.14 -15.56
N GLY A 122 -1.15 -8.91 -14.45
CA GLY A 122 -2.53 -9.36 -14.31
C GLY A 122 -3.47 -8.76 -15.37
N PHE A 123 -3.23 -7.52 -15.82
CA PHE A 123 -4.01 -6.91 -16.88
C PHE A 123 -3.71 -7.55 -18.25
N LEU A 124 -2.44 -7.78 -18.57
CA LEU A 124 -2.02 -8.42 -19.82
C LEU A 124 -2.59 -9.85 -19.95
N LEU A 125 -2.53 -10.64 -18.88
CA LEU A 125 -3.06 -12.01 -18.89
C LEU A 125 -4.58 -12.05 -19.10
N ASN A 126 -5.33 -11.16 -18.44
CA ASN A 126 -6.80 -11.11 -18.57
C ASN A 126 -7.28 -10.62 -19.94
N LYS A 127 -6.49 -9.76 -20.62
CA LYS A 127 -6.80 -9.29 -21.97
C LYS A 127 -6.77 -10.47 -22.97
N ASN A 128 -5.78 -11.35 -22.84
CA ASN A 128 -5.61 -12.50 -23.72
C ASN A 128 -6.77 -13.51 -23.59
N SER A 129 -7.29 -13.72 -22.38
CA SER A 129 -8.41 -14.65 -22.13
C SER A 129 -9.73 -14.21 -22.79
N LYS A 130 -9.98 -12.90 -22.89
CA LYS A 130 -11.20 -12.35 -23.50
C LYS A 130 -11.19 -12.32 -25.03
N THR A 131 -10.04 -12.61 -25.64
CA THR A 131 -9.86 -12.48 -27.09
C THR A 131 -9.97 -13.84 -27.80
N GLN A 132 -10.16 -14.95 -27.06
CA GLN A 132 -10.53 -16.22 -27.67
C GLN A 132 -11.97 -16.12 -28.20
N PRO A 133 -12.21 -16.28 -29.52
CA PRO A 133 -13.56 -16.41 -30.04
C PRO A 133 -14.23 -17.61 -29.35
N PRO A 134 -15.55 -17.58 -29.11
CA PRO A 134 -16.26 -18.77 -28.64
C PRO A 134 -15.92 -19.93 -29.57
N ALA A 135 -15.41 -21.02 -28.99
CA ALA A 135 -15.12 -22.24 -29.74
C ALA A 135 -16.36 -22.56 -30.58
N ALA A 136 -16.18 -22.64 -31.90
CA ALA A 136 -17.24 -22.96 -32.83
C ALA A 136 -17.92 -24.24 -32.34
N ASN A 137 -19.17 -24.11 -31.90
CA ASN A 137 -19.93 -25.21 -31.35
C ASN A 137 -20.04 -26.28 -32.43
N GLU A 138 -19.34 -27.39 -32.23
CA GLU A 138 -19.23 -28.46 -33.18
C GLU A 138 -20.58 -29.20 -33.25
N LYS A 139 -21.24 -29.05 -34.41
CA LYS A 139 -22.20 -29.97 -35.03
C LYS A 139 -23.41 -30.40 -34.18
N THR A 140 -24.55 -29.79 -34.46
CA THR A 140 -25.83 -30.51 -34.40
C THR A 140 -25.91 -31.40 -35.64
N PRO A 141 -25.88 -32.74 -35.54
CA PRO A 141 -26.11 -33.59 -36.70
C PRO A 141 -27.56 -33.42 -37.15
N ALA A 142 -27.74 -33.09 -38.44
CA ALA A 142 -29.03 -33.01 -39.08
C ALA A 142 -29.80 -34.33 -38.84
N ALA A 143 -31.02 -34.20 -38.32
CA ALA A 143 -31.95 -35.30 -38.20
C ALA A 143 -32.11 -35.97 -39.57
N ARG A 144 -31.82 -37.26 -39.64
CA ARG A 144 -32.19 -38.08 -40.79
C ARG A 144 -33.70 -38.26 -40.74
N ASP A 145 -34.39 -37.71 -41.72
CA ASP A 145 -35.77 -38.07 -42.01
C ASP A 145 -35.82 -39.56 -42.34
N ILE A 146 -36.52 -40.31 -41.50
CA ILE A 146 -36.84 -41.73 -41.68
C ILE A 146 -38.32 -41.79 -42.06
N TYR A 147 -38.54 -42.11 -43.34
CA TYR A 147 -39.75 -42.60 -44.03
C TYR A 147 -41.09 -41.91 -43.79
#